data_AF-A0A3N5QT92-F1
#
_entry.id   AF-A0A3N5QT92-F1
#
_cell.length_a   1.000
_cell.length_b   1.000
_cell.length_c   1.000
_cell.angle_alpha   90.00
_cell.angle_beta   90.00
_cell.angle_gamma   90.00
#
_symmetry.space_group_name_H-M   'P 1'
#
loop_
_entity.id
_entity.type
_entity.pdbx_description
1 polymer ?
#
loop_
_entity_poly.entity_id
_entity_poly.type
_entity_poly.pdbx_seq_one_letter_code
_entity_poly.pdbx_strand_id
1 'polypeptide(L)'
;MTGISCLLMIFWCFWGCAQTVQPLKPVLAITEWVCDPEADKQVKAGDLDAGIERHISFLQNHPANGLALYHLGYAYGRQGHFELEAEFYEKAI
;
A
#
# COMPACT_ATOMS: atom_id res chain seq x y z
N MET A 1 -17.58 -27.93 -58.47
CA MET A 1 -18.51 -27.41 -57.46
C MET A 1 -17.96 -27.79 -56.08
N THR A 2 -16.70 -27.51 -55.74
CA THR A 2 -16.15 -26.20 -55.34
C THR A 2 -17.12 -25.42 -54.46
N GLY A 3 -16.79 -25.27 -53.16
CA GLY A 3 -17.17 -24.01 -52.51
C GLY A 3 -17.34 -23.93 -50.99
N ILE A 4 -17.35 -25.01 -50.19
CA ILE A 4 -17.66 -24.84 -48.75
C ILE A 4 -16.78 -25.70 -47.83
N SER A 5 -15.49 -25.84 -48.16
CA SER A 5 -14.52 -26.49 -47.25
C SER A 5 -13.37 -25.58 -46.85
N CYS A 6 -13.41 -24.29 -47.19
CA CYS A 6 -12.27 -23.37 -47.04
C CYS A 6 -12.51 -22.17 -46.09
N LEU A 7 -13.60 -22.15 -45.32
CA LEU A 7 -13.94 -21.01 -44.44
C LEU A 7 -13.83 -21.29 -42.94
N LEU A 8 -13.33 -22.46 -42.53
CA LEU A 8 -13.05 -22.78 -41.11
C LEU A 8 -11.55 -22.99 -40.82
N MET A 9 -10.67 -22.43 -41.65
CA MET A 9 -9.22 -22.45 -41.44
C MET A 9 -8.58 -21.05 -41.54
N ILE A 10 -9.29 -20.00 -41.12
CA ILE A 10 -8.72 -18.63 -41.07
C ILE A 10 -8.67 -18.08 -39.63
N PHE A 11 -9.15 -18.82 -38.63
CA PHE A 11 -9.18 -18.29 -37.26
C PHE A 11 -7.94 -18.60 -36.42
N TRP A 12 -6.98 -19.39 -36.92
CA TRP A 12 -5.86 -19.93 -36.13
C TRP A 12 -4.47 -19.57 -36.68
N CYS A 13 -4.29 -18.36 -37.23
CA CYS A 13 -2.96 -17.86 -37.61
C CYS A 13 -2.61 -16.47 -37.05
N PHE A 14 -3.45 -15.86 -36.21
CA PHE A 14 -3.24 -14.46 -35.77
C PHE A 14 -2.91 -14.26 -34.29
N TRP A 15 -2.52 -15.30 -33.54
CA TRP A 15 -2.18 -15.11 -32.12
C TRP A 15 -0.81 -15.60 -31.67
N GLY A 16 0.08 -15.91 -32.61
CA GLY A 16 1.43 -16.36 -32.29
C GLY A 16 2.49 -15.38 -32.74
N CYS A 17 2.58 -14.20 -32.11
CA CYS A 17 3.79 -13.36 -31.95
C CYS A 17 3.45 -11.95 -31.45
N ALA A 18 2.62 -11.84 -30.41
CA ALA A 18 2.70 -10.68 -29.52
C ALA A 18 3.35 -11.21 -28.25
N GLN A 19 4.66 -10.99 -28.14
CA GLN A 19 5.40 -11.23 -26.91
C GLN A 19 4.64 -10.51 -25.80
N THR A 20 3.97 -11.26 -24.92
CA THR A 20 3.65 -10.71 -23.60
C THR A 20 4.97 -10.66 -22.87
N VAL A 21 5.74 -9.59 -23.12
CA VAL A 21 6.73 -9.14 -22.17
C VAL A 21 5.91 -8.91 -20.90
N GLN A 22 5.90 -9.89 -20.01
CA GLN A 22 5.38 -9.70 -18.68
C GLN A 22 6.10 -8.45 -18.17
N PRO A 23 5.39 -7.38 -17.76
CA PRO A 23 6.07 -6.25 -17.17
C PRO A 23 6.92 -6.81 -16.04
N LEU A 24 8.23 -6.58 -16.11
CA LEU A 24 9.17 -7.01 -15.09
C LEU A 24 8.56 -6.56 -13.76
N LYS A 25 8.06 -7.50 -12.96
CA LYS A 25 7.55 -7.21 -11.62
C LYS A 25 8.67 -6.42 -10.95
N PRO A 26 8.47 -5.14 -10.61
CA PRO A 26 9.59 -4.31 -10.22
C PRO A 26 10.28 -4.99 -9.05
N VAL A 27 11.56 -5.29 -9.23
CA VAL A 27 12.43 -5.87 -8.19
C VAL A 27 12.53 -4.94 -6.98
N LEU A 28 12.06 -3.69 -7.13
CA LEU A 28 11.67 -2.80 -6.06
C LEU A 28 10.20 -3.01 -5.64
N ALA A 29 9.85 -4.24 -5.26
CA ALA A 29 8.74 -4.45 -4.34
C ALA A 29 9.23 -3.96 -2.97
N ILE A 30 9.37 -2.64 -2.83
CA ILE A 30 9.23 -2.02 -1.51
C ILE A 30 7.89 -2.54 -1.03
N THR A 31 7.93 -3.45 -0.05
CA THR A 31 6.78 -3.85 0.73
C THR A 31 5.98 -2.59 0.97
N GLU A 32 4.74 -2.57 0.51
CA GLU A 32 3.86 -1.43 0.72
C GLU A 32 3.96 -1.09 2.21
N TRP A 33 4.48 0.10 2.52
CA TRP A 33 4.56 0.56 3.90
C TRP A 33 3.11 0.87 4.28
N VAL A 34 2.41 -0.16 4.76
CA VAL A 34 0.99 -0.08 5.09
C VAL A 34 0.85 0.12 6.59
N CYS A 35 0.09 1.13 6.97
CA CYS A 35 -0.50 1.26 8.29
C CYS A 35 -2.04 1.33 8.14
N ASP A 36 -2.78 1.49 9.23
CA ASP A 36 -4.24 1.62 9.15
C ASP A 36 -4.63 2.91 8.38
N PRO A 37 -5.23 2.80 7.18
CA PRO A 37 -5.55 3.98 6.36
C PRO A 37 -6.64 4.86 6.96
N GLU A 38 -7.51 4.31 7.82
CA GLU A 38 -8.52 5.12 8.51
C GLU A 38 -7.86 5.96 9.62
N ALA A 39 -6.81 5.46 10.27
CA ALA A 39 -6.06 6.22 11.26
C ALA A 39 -5.44 7.47 10.62
N ASP A 40 -4.77 7.28 9.48
CA ASP A 40 -4.20 8.38 8.70
C ASP A 40 -5.25 9.41 8.30
N LYS A 41 -6.43 8.95 7.91
CA LYS A 41 -7.54 9.82 7.50
C LYS A 41 -8.05 10.64 8.69
N GLN A 42 -8.17 10.05 9.87
CA GLN A 42 -8.57 10.74 11.10
C GLN A 42 -7.54 11.82 11.48
N VAL A 43 -6.25 11.46 11.51
CA VAL A 43 -5.15 12.42 11.77
C VAL A 43 -5.16 13.57 10.76
N LYS A 44 -5.36 13.28 9.47
CA LYS A 44 -5.47 14.30 8.41
C LYS A 44 -6.70 15.20 8.58
N ALA A 45 -7.81 14.65 9.04
CA ALA A 45 -9.03 15.40 9.35
C ALA A 45 -8.91 16.23 10.64
N GLY A 46 -7.85 16.02 11.43
CA GLY A 46 -7.63 16.69 12.71
C GLY A 46 -8.27 15.99 13.91
N ASP A 47 -8.87 14.82 13.70
CA ASP A 47 -9.33 13.93 14.78
C ASP A 47 -8.13 13.14 15.31
N LEU A 48 -7.27 13.86 16.04
CA LEU A 48 -5.98 13.34 16.51
C LEU A 48 -6.17 12.21 17.52
N ASP A 49 -7.12 12.34 18.44
CA ASP A 49 -7.36 11.34 19.48
C ASP A 49 -7.80 10.00 18.88
N ALA A 50 -8.78 10.01 17.95
CA ALA A 50 -9.22 8.78 17.31
C ALA A 50 -8.15 8.16 16.41
N GLY A 51 -7.36 9.00 15.72
CA GLY A 51 -6.22 8.56 14.94
C GLY A 51 -5.14 7.89 15.79
N ILE A 52 -4.80 8.47 16.94
CA ILE A 52 -3.85 7.92 17.92
C ILE A 52 -4.33 6.55 18.42
N GLU A 53 -5.59 6.45 18.85
CA GLU A 53 -6.17 5.22 19.39
C GLU A 53 -6.09 4.07 18.38
N ARG A 54 -6.39 4.38 17.11
CA ARG A 54 -6.34 3.43 16.02
C ARG A 54 -4.91 3.02 15.66
N HIS A 55 -3.95 3.95 15.64
CA HIS A 55 -2.54 3.60 15.45
C HIS A 55 -2.01 2.71 16.58
N ILE A 56 -2.37 2.98 17.84
CA ILE A 56 -2.01 2.13 18.98
C ILE A 56 -2.57 0.73 18.80
N SER A 57 -3.86 0.60 18.46
CA SER A 57 -4.50 -0.69 18.19
C SER A 57 -3.82 -1.46 17.05
N PHE A 58 -3.46 -0.76 15.97
CA PHE A 58 -2.71 -1.36 14.85
C PHE A 58 -1.33 -1.88 15.30
N LEU A 59 -0.60 -1.09 16.10
CA LEU A 59 0.71 -1.44 16.63
C LEU A 59 0.69 -2.63 17.60
N GLN A 60 -0.45 -2.94 18.25
CA GLN A 60 -0.57 -4.17 19.06
C GLN A 60 -0.32 -5.44 18.24
N ASN A 61 -0.71 -5.44 16.96
CA ASN A 61 -0.50 -6.55 16.04
C ASN A 61 0.78 -6.38 15.20
N HIS A 62 1.26 -5.15 15.04
CA HIS A 62 2.41 -4.80 14.21
C HIS A 62 3.40 -3.89 14.96
N PRO A 63 4.01 -4.35 16.07
CA PRO A 63 4.72 -3.47 17.01
C PRO A 63 5.96 -2.79 16.43
N ALA A 64 6.56 -3.36 15.39
CA ALA A 64 7.73 -2.81 14.70
C ALA A 64 7.36 -2.08 13.38
N ASN A 65 6.09 -1.75 13.16
CA ASN A 65 5.69 -1.03 11.96
C ASN A 65 6.14 0.44 12.05
N GLY A 66 7.26 0.75 11.39
CA GLY A 66 7.86 2.08 11.41
C GLY A 66 6.93 3.19 10.90
N LEU A 67 6.07 2.91 9.92
CA LEU A 67 5.13 3.92 9.42
C LEU A 67 4.06 4.28 10.45
N ALA A 68 3.49 3.28 11.12
CA ALA A 68 2.50 3.51 12.17
C ALA A 68 3.13 4.22 13.40
N LEU A 69 4.37 3.89 13.76
CA LEU A 69 5.12 4.60 14.81
C LEU A 69 5.37 6.06 14.43
N TYR A 70 5.78 6.32 13.17
CA TYR A 70 5.95 7.66 12.65
C TYR A 70 4.65 8.48 12.68
N HIS A 71 3.52 7.92 12.21
CA HIS A 71 2.23 8.63 12.24
C HIS A 71 1.73 8.88 13.66
N LEU A 72 2.00 7.97 14.60
CA LEU A 72 1.70 8.17 16.02
C LEU A 72 2.53 9.32 16.62
N GLY A 73 3.83 9.38 16.31
CA GLY A 73 4.69 10.51 16.71
C GLY A 73 4.19 11.84 16.15
N TYR A 74 3.86 11.86 14.85
CA TYR A 74 3.28 13.05 14.19
C TYR A 74 1.99 13.51 14.87
N ALA A 75 1.09 12.59 15.22
CA ALA A 75 -0.16 12.92 15.88
C ALA A 75 0.06 13.53 17.28
N TYR A 76 1.00 12.99 18.07
CA TYR A 76 1.38 13.58 19.35
C TYR A 76 2.03 14.97 19.21
N GLY A 77 2.90 15.16 18.21
CA GLY A 77 3.47 16.47 17.90
C GLY A 77 2.41 17.51 17.55
N ARG A 78 1.38 17.09 16.80
CA ARG A 78 0.20 17.92 16.47
C ARG A 78 -0.63 18.33 17.70
N GLN A 79 -0.57 17.56 18.79
CA GLN A 79 -1.19 17.91 20.08
C GLN A 79 -0.26 18.74 20.99
N GLY A 80 1.01 18.94 20.60
CA GLY A 80 2.02 19.64 21.39
C GLY A 80 2.78 18.75 22.38
N HIS A 81 2.64 17.42 22.27
CA HIS A 81 3.37 16.45 23.08
C HIS A 81 4.73 16.12 22.42
N PHE A 82 5.64 17.08 22.41
CA PHE A 82 6.89 16.99 21.67
C PHE A 82 7.85 15.90 22.18
N GLU A 83 7.83 15.61 23.49
CA GLU A 83 8.62 14.52 24.06
C GLU A 83 8.17 13.16 23.49
N LEU A 84 6.86 12.95 23.39
CA LEU A 84 6.30 11.73 22.81
C LEU A 84 6.52 11.67 21.29
N GLU A 85 6.41 12.80 20.59
CA GLU A 85 6.74 12.88 19.16
C GLU A 85 8.16 12.37 18.88
N ALA A 86 9.15 12.89 19.62
CA ALA A 86 10.53 12.48 19.48
C ALA A 86 10.73 11.00 19.79
N GLU A 87 10.15 10.51 20.89
CA GLU A 87 10.22 9.09 21.27
C GLU A 87 9.67 8.17 20.18
N PHE A 88 8.55 8.52 19.56
CA PHE A 88 7.94 7.69 18.51
C PHE A 88 8.68 7.77 17.18
N TYR A 89 9.28 8.92 16.84
CA TYR A 89 10.17 9.01 15.69
C TYR A 89 11.44 8.18 15.87
N GLU A 90 12.02 8.15 17.07
CA GLU A 90 13.17 7.29 17.38
C GLU A 90 12.83 5.81 17.28
N LYS A 91 11.59 5.41 17.65
CA LYS A 91 11.14 4.02 17.50
C LYS A 91 10.86 3.63 16.05
N ALA A 92 10.63 4.60 15.16
CA ALA A 92 10.25 4.34 13.78
C ALA A 92 11.42 3.91 12.86
N ILE A 93 12.67 4.06 13.33
CA ILE A 93 13.90 3.78 12.58
C ILE A 93 14.55 2.44 12.93
#